data_AF-A0A2G2H828-F1
#
_entry.id   AF-A0A2G2H828-F1
#
_cell.length_a   1.000
_cell.length_b   1.000
_cell.length_c   1.000
_cell.angle_alpha   90.00
_cell.angle_beta   90.00
_cell.angle_gamma   90.00
#
_symmetry.space_group_name_H-M   'P 1'
#
loop_
_entity.id
_entity.type
_entity.pdbx_description
1 polymer ?
#
loop_
_entity_poly.entity_id
_entity_poly.type
_entity_poly.pdbx_seq_one_letter_code
_entity_poly.pdbx_strand_id
1 'polypeptide(L)'
;MKRMQFMAIVAASLLFVGPVQAHGDEKHGEETSAAPAAANGDAHDQAAMAQMGDGGAVGEPSAAHDEASGGHDEAGGHADEGDSGVIAALKKLHPATIHFPIALFLMAAATELFVMRRKDAGLESAVRVLVHGGAIGAVVAVLFGWIHTGLWFGGDAVMQVHRWNGMLIAVLGLAMAYLASRASASRTALRAAIFAMAALVLVQGFLGGELAHGANHLGISWL
;
A
#
# COMPACT_ATOMS: atom_id res chain seq x y z
N MET A 1 30.03 -19.87 -11.09
CA MET A 1 28.77 -19.13 -11.34
C MET A 1 29.08 -17.64 -11.48
N LYS A 2 28.59 -16.95 -12.52
CA LYS A 2 28.81 -15.50 -12.64
C LYS A 2 28.10 -14.80 -11.48
N ARG A 3 28.74 -13.80 -10.84
CA ARG A 3 28.17 -13.07 -9.69
C ARG A 3 26.76 -12.49 -9.96
N MET A 4 26.46 -12.14 -11.22
CA MET A 4 25.11 -11.75 -11.67
C MET A 4 24.10 -12.88 -11.64
N GLN A 5 24.48 -14.11 -11.97
CA GLN A 5 23.59 -15.28 -11.86
C GLN A 5 23.29 -15.57 -10.39
N PHE A 6 24.26 -15.41 -9.49
CA PHE A 6 24.03 -15.58 -8.06
C PHE A 6 23.03 -14.54 -7.51
N MET A 7 23.18 -13.26 -7.86
CA MET A 7 22.21 -12.22 -7.44
C MET A 7 20.83 -12.40 -8.06
N ALA A 8 20.75 -12.82 -9.34
CA ALA A 8 19.49 -13.15 -9.99
C ALA A 8 18.81 -14.36 -9.33
N ILE A 9 19.58 -15.37 -8.91
CA ILE A 9 19.08 -16.54 -8.18
C ILE A 9 18.62 -16.15 -6.77
N VAL A 10 19.34 -15.27 -6.06
CA VAL A 10 18.90 -14.75 -4.75
C VAL A 10 17.61 -13.94 -4.88
N ALA A 11 17.51 -13.07 -5.88
CA ALA A 11 16.29 -12.32 -6.17
C ALA A 11 15.11 -13.22 -6.58
N ALA A 12 15.36 -14.23 -7.42
CA ALA A 12 14.37 -15.23 -7.77
C ALA A 12 13.96 -16.11 -6.57
N SER A 13 14.89 -16.40 -5.65
CA SER A 13 14.57 -17.17 -4.44
C SER A 13 13.63 -16.40 -3.51
N LEU A 14 13.71 -15.06 -3.47
CA LEU A 14 12.79 -14.23 -2.69
C LEU A 14 11.36 -14.20 -3.28
N LEU A 15 11.20 -14.49 -4.58
CA LEU A 15 9.89 -14.67 -5.21
C LEU A 15 9.25 -16.03 -4.89
N PHE A 16 10.05 -17.03 -4.50
CA PHE A 16 9.59 -18.42 -4.28
C PHE A 16 9.35 -18.77 -2.80
N VAL A 17 9.52 -17.82 -1.87
CA VAL A 17 9.27 -18.01 -0.42
C VAL A 17 7.87 -17.46 -0.03
N GLY A 18 6.88 -17.63 -0.91
CA GLY A 18 5.45 -17.34 -0.67
C GLY A 18 4.58 -18.53 -1.14
N PRO A 19 3.39 -18.75 -0.55
CA PRO A 19 2.91 -20.09 -0.19
C PRO A 19 2.30 -20.86 -1.37
N VAL A 20 2.97 -21.94 -1.79
CA VAL A 20 2.32 -23.07 -2.51
C VAL A 20 1.81 -24.13 -1.51
N GLN A 21 1.99 -23.91 -0.20
CA GLN A 21 1.72 -24.90 0.84
C GLN A 21 1.05 -24.25 2.06
N ALA A 22 -0.15 -23.70 1.89
CA ALA A 22 -1.04 -23.38 3.02
C ALA A 22 -2.50 -23.27 2.55
N HIS A 23 -3.28 -24.30 2.90
CA HIS A 23 -4.74 -24.45 2.86
C HIS A 23 -5.40 -24.65 1.47
N GLY A 24 -6.27 -25.64 1.28
CA GLY A 24 -7.18 -26.27 2.25
C GLY A 24 -8.58 -25.72 1.97
N ASP A 25 -9.51 -26.58 1.54
CA ASP A 25 -10.85 -26.20 1.10
C ASP A 25 -11.58 -25.39 2.18
N GLU A 26 -11.77 -24.10 1.96
CA GLU A 26 -12.69 -23.28 2.75
C GLU A 26 -13.61 -22.50 1.80
N LYS A 27 -14.91 -22.78 1.94
CA LYS A 27 -15.99 -22.08 1.26
C LYS A 27 -16.20 -20.73 1.92
N HIS A 28 -16.12 -19.64 1.16
CA HIS A 28 -16.53 -18.32 1.64
C HIS A 28 -17.99 -18.03 1.31
N GLY A 29 -18.77 -17.80 2.37
CA GLY A 29 -20.01 -17.03 2.31
C GLY A 29 -19.69 -15.55 2.22
N GLU A 30 -20.51 -14.83 1.45
CA GLU A 30 -20.56 -13.37 1.37
C GLU A 30 -20.84 -12.75 2.74
N GLU A 31 -19.99 -11.84 3.19
CA GLU A 31 -20.44 -10.72 4.04
C GLU A 31 -19.73 -9.43 3.63
N THR A 32 -20.49 -8.61 2.92
CA THR A 32 -20.24 -7.21 2.59
C THR A 32 -20.24 -6.38 3.87
N SER A 33 -19.13 -5.72 4.19
CA SER A 33 -19.10 -4.67 5.22
C SER A 33 -18.42 -3.43 4.66
N ALA A 34 -19.23 -2.55 4.08
CA ALA A 34 -18.86 -1.18 3.77
C ALA A 34 -19.31 -0.29 4.94
N ALA A 35 -18.36 0.32 5.65
CA ALA A 35 -18.66 1.40 6.59
C ALA A 35 -18.79 2.73 5.83
N PRO A 36 -19.76 3.60 6.16
CA PRO A 36 -20.04 4.80 5.38
C PRO A 36 -19.05 5.93 5.69
N ALA A 37 -18.60 6.60 4.64
CA ALA A 37 -17.87 7.86 4.73
C ALA A 37 -18.82 8.99 5.15
N ALA A 38 -18.48 9.68 6.25
CA ALA A 38 -19.13 10.91 6.66
C ALA A 38 -18.77 12.04 5.69
N ALA A 39 -19.78 12.66 5.07
CA ALA A 39 -19.65 13.89 4.31
C ALA A 39 -20.45 14.99 5.01
N ASN A 40 -19.74 15.94 5.63
CA ASN A 40 -20.27 17.23 6.01
C ASN A 40 -20.38 18.10 4.75
N GLY A 41 -21.51 18.78 4.59
CA GLY A 41 -21.72 19.74 3.50
C GLY A 41 -22.92 20.63 3.80
N ASP A 42 -22.65 21.79 4.41
CA ASP A 42 -23.59 22.90 4.55
C ASP A 42 -23.93 23.50 3.19
N ALA A 43 -25.22 23.72 2.92
CA ALA A 43 -25.68 24.74 1.97
C ALA A 43 -27.14 25.14 2.29
N HIS A 44 -27.27 26.36 2.80
CA HIS A 44 -28.50 27.15 2.85
C HIS A 44 -29.02 27.45 1.44
N ASP A 45 -30.33 27.27 1.16
CA ASP A 45 -31.32 28.37 1.05
C ASP A 45 -32.62 27.98 0.31
N GLN A 46 -33.72 28.48 0.89
CA GLN A 46 -34.97 28.97 0.27
C GLN A 46 -35.96 27.99 -0.40
N ALA A 47 -37.12 27.79 0.23
CA ALA A 47 -38.42 28.24 -0.31
C ALA A 47 -39.55 28.08 0.74
N ALA A 48 -40.44 29.05 0.75
CA ALA A 48 -41.42 29.35 1.79
C ALA A 48 -42.79 28.64 1.63
N MET A 49 -43.43 28.43 2.78
CA MET A 49 -44.87 28.61 3.08
C MET A 49 -45.94 28.02 2.13
N ALA A 50 -46.68 27.02 2.64
CA ALA A 50 -48.13 26.92 2.43
C ALA A 50 -48.80 26.22 3.62
N GLN A 51 -49.90 26.82 4.05
CA GLN A 51 -50.71 26.58 5.25
C GLN A 51 -51.94 25.71 4.90
N MET A 52 -52.48 24.99 5.90
CA MET A 52 -53.82 24.38 6.09
C MET A 52 -53.64 22.94 6.62
N GLY A 53 -54.18 22.46 7.74
CA GLY A 53 -55.25 22.89 8.63
C GLY A 53 -56.14 21.68 8.95
N ASP A 54 -56.55 21.54 10.22
CA ASP A 54 -57.59 20.61 10.77
C ASP A 54 -57.11 19.19 11.15
N GLY A 55 -57.37 18.59 12.32
CA GLY A 55 -58.13 18.95 13.53
C GLY A 55 -58.29 17.70 14.41
N GLY A 56 -58.41 17.85 15.75
CA GLY A 56 -58.95 16.81 16.65
C GLY A 56 -58.05 16.29 17.79
N ALA A 57 -58.29 16.79 19.01
CA ALA A 57 -57.90 16.20 20.30
C ALA A 57 -58.63 14.84 20.52
N VAL A 58 -58.28 13.91 21.43
CA VAL A 58 -58.25 13.94 22.91
C VAL A 58 -57.72 12.57 23.41
N GLY A 59 -56.99 12.50 24.55
CA GLY A 59 -57.19 11.40 25.53
C GLY A 59 -56.01 10.50 25.95
N GLU A 60 -55.12 11.03 26.81
CA GLU A 60 -54.62 10.51 28.11
C GLU A 60 -54.10 9.05 28.36
N PRO A 61 -53.30 8.85 29.45
CA PRO A 61 -52.18 7.91 29.52
C PRO A 61 -52.44 6.63 30.33
N SER A 62 -51.53 5.65 30.26
CA SER A 62 -51.41 4.60 31.28
C SER A 62 -49.96 4.22 31.55
N ALA A 63 -49.65 4.16 32.84
CA ALA A 63 -48.38 3.81 33.45
C ALA A 63 -48.26 2.30 33.78
N ALA A 64 -47.11 1.94 34.37
CA ALA A 64 -46.65 0.66 34.95
C ALA A 64 -46.02 -0.32 33.94
N HIS A 65 -44.79 -0.82 34.10
CA HIS A 65 -44.15 -1.48 35.26
C HIS A 65 -42.61 -1.32 35.23
N ASP A 66 -41.97 -0.87 36.32
CA ASP A 66 -41.27 -1.65 37.37
C ASP A 66 -39.85 -2.16 37.04
N GLU A 67 -38.90 -1.59 37.79
CA GLU A 67 -37.78 -2.23 38.50
C GLU A 67 -36.61 -2.90 37.73
N ALA A 68 -35.48 -2.20 37.79
CA ALA A 68 -34.18 -2.68 38.28
C ALA A 68 -33.62 -4.03 37.78
N SER A 69 -32.58 -3.94 36.95
CA SER A 69 -31.38 -4.77 37.16
C SER A 69 -30.11 -3.99 36.79
N GLY A 70 -29.35 -3.63 37.82
CA GLY A 70 -27.96 -3.26 37.67
C GLY A 70 -27.16 -4.49 37.28
N GLY A 71 -26.37 -4.36 36.22
CA GLY A 71 -25.36 -5.31 35.81
C GLY A 71 -24.15 -4.53 35.31
N HIS A 72 -23.24 -4.22 36.23
CA HIS A 72 -21.89 -3.82 35.87
C HIS A 72 -21.18 -5.08 35.36
N ASP A 73 -21.05 -5.20 34.04
CA ASP A 73 -20.09 -6.15 33.45
C ASP A 73 -19.01 -5.33 32.74
N GLU A 74 -18.06 -4.91 33.57
CA GLU A 74 -16.66 -4.61 33.22
C GLU A 74 -16.05 -5.87 32.59
N ALA A 75 -16.29 -6.08 31.29
CA ALA A 75 -15.63 -7.12 30.51
C ALA A 75 -14.42 -6.52 29.79
N GLY A 76 -13.34 -6.36 30.55
CA GLY A 76 -11.97 -6.60 30.05
C GLY A 76 -11.56 -5.80 28.82
N GLY A 77 -11.72 -4.48 28.87
CA GLY A 77 -10.90 -3.60 28.06
C GLY A 77 -9.44 -3.73 28.51
N HIS A 78 -8.70 -4.66 27.92
CA HIS A 78 -7.25 -4.56 27.88
C HIS A 78 -6.92 -3.33 27.02
N ALA A 79 -7.04 -2.16 27.64
CA ALA A 79 -6.41 -0.94 27.17
C ALA A 79 -4.91 -1.25 27.17
N ASP A 80 -4.40 -1.53 25.98
CA ASP A 80 -2.98 -1.63 25.69
C ASP A 80 -2.34 -0.27 26.02
N GLU A 81 -1.99 -0.10 27.29
CA GLU A 81 -1.07 0.94 27.74
C GLU A 81 0.28 0.69 27.07
N GLY A 82 0.55 1.33 25.93
CA GLY A 82 1.92 1.32 25.44
C GLY A 82 2.26 1.72 24.01
N ASP A 83 1.30 1.88 23.09
CA ASP A 83 1.66 2.33 21.73
C ASP A 83 1.88 3.86 21.75
N SER A 84 3.04 4.26 22.28
CA SER A 84 3.53 5.64 22.35
C SER A 84 3.18 6.39 21.06
N GLY A 85 2.65 7.61 21.15
CA GLY A 85 2.13 8.35 19.98
C GLY A 85 3.10 8.45 18.79
N VAL A 86 4.39 8.25 19.03
CA VAL A 86 5.43 8.09 18.01
C VAL A 86 5.23 6.83 17.14
N ILE A 87 5.02 5.65 17.72
CA ILE A 87 4.79 4.41 16.96
C ILE A 87 3.51 4.52 16.12
N ALA A 88 2.44 5.08 16.71
CA ALA A 88 1.20 5.34 16.00
C ALA A 88 1.39 6.30 14.81
N ALA A 89 2.24 7.33 14.94
CA ALA A 89 2.60 8.22 13.84
C ALA A 89 3.43 7.50 12.76
N LEU A 90 4.41 6.69 13.14
CA LEU A 90 5.24 5.92 12.20
C LEU A 90 4.42 4.94 11.36
N LYS A 91 3.41 4.28 11.96
CA LYS A 91 2.48 3.39 11.23
C LYS A 91 1.74 4.11 10.09
N LYS A 92 1.48 5.42 10.20
CA LYS A 92 0.77 6.21 9.17
C LYS A 92 1.68 6.72 8.05
N LEU A 93 3.00 6.61 8.20
CA LEU A 93 3.95 7.16 7.23
C LEU A 93 4.25 6.23 6.05
N HIS A 94 3.89 4.95 6.12
CA HIS A 94 4.16 4.01 5.01
C HIS A 94 3.66 4.53 3.64
N PRO A 95 2.39 4.98 3.49
CA PRO A 95 1.92 5.55 2.23
C PRO A 95 2.73 6.76 1.76
N ALA A 96 3.26 7.59 2.66
CA ALA A 96 4.13 8.70 2.27
C ALA A 96 5.49 8.19 1.76
N THR A 97 6.09 7.23 2.47
CA THR A 97 7.44 6.73 2.14
C THR A 97 7.53 6.01 0.80
N ILE A 98 6.43 5.42 0.30
CA ILE A 98 6.44 4.72 -1.00
C ILE A 98 6.61 5.67 -2.20
N HIS A 99 6.27 6.95 -2.08
CA HIS A 99 6.32 7.90 -3.21
C HIS A 99 7.75 8.13 -3.70
N PHE A 100 8.72 8.13 -2.79
CA PHE A 100 10.13 8.36 -3.13
C PHE A 100 10.71 7.28 -4.05
N PRO A 101 10.72 5.98 -3.70
CA PRO A 101 11.23 4.95 -4.59
C PRO A 101 10.44 4.89 -5.90
N ILE A 102 9.11 5.13 -5.87
CA ILE A 102 8.29 5.15 -7.09
C ILE A 102 8.80 6.24 -8.04
N ALA A 103 8.86 7.48 -7.58
CA ALA A 103 9.28 8.60 -8.41
C ALA A 103 10.74 8.43 -8.90
N LEU A 104 11.66 8.02 -8.03
CA LEU A 104 13.08 7.95 -8.36
C LEU A 104 13.39 6.82 -9.36
N PHE A 105 12.79 5.64 -9.22
CA PHE A 105 13.01 4.55 -10.18
C PHE A 105 12.35 4.84 -11.54
N LEU A 106 11.16 5.44 -11.56
CA LEU A 106 10.52 5.86 -12.82
C LEU A 106 11.33 6.97 -13.50
N MET A 107 11.84 7.94 -12.74
CA MET A 107 12.72 8.99 -13.28
C MET A 107 14.07 8.43 -13.73
N ALA A 108 14.62 7.41 -13.08
CA ALA A 108 15.82 6.73 -13.55
C ALA A 108 15.58 6.09 -14.93
N ALA A 109 14.45 5.42 -15.11
CA ALA A 109 14.07 4.82 -16.39
C ALA A 109 13.82 5.87 -17.49
N ALA A 110 13.12 6.96 -17.17
CA ALA A 110 12.92 8.07 -18.09
C ALA A 110 14.26 8.70 -18.51
N THR A 111 15.14 8.97 -17.55
CA THR A 111 16.47 9.56 -17.81
C THR A 111 17.34 8.62 -18.63
N GLU A 112 17.36 7.32 -18.34
CA GLU A 112 18.12 6.34 -19.12
C GLU A 112 17.56 6.22 -20.56
N LEU A 113 16.25 6.37 -20.76
CA LEU A 113 15.65 6.46 -22.10
C LEU A 113 16.14 7.70 -22.88
N PHE A 114 16.30 8.84 -22.19
CA PHE A 114 16.89 10.04 -22.79
C PHE A 114 18.38 9.82 -23.15
N VAL A 115 19.16 9.21 -22.27
CA VAL A 115 20.56 8.82 -22.54
C VAL A 115 20.63 7.92 -23.78
N MET A 116 19.73 6.95 -23.91
CA MET A 116 19.67 6.06 -25.08
C MET A 116 19.36 6.81 -26.38
N ARG A 117 18.43 7.78 -26.35
CA ARG A 117 18.03 8.53 -27.55
C ARG A 117 19.03 9.60 -27.96
N ARG A 118 19.61 10.33 -27.01
CA ARG A 118 20.50 11.47 -27.28
C ARG A 118 21.98 11.10 -27.23
N LYS A 119 22.32 9.88 -26.78
CA LYS A 119 23.70 9.44 -26.50
C LYS A 119 24.45 10.40 -25.58
N ASP A 120 23.71 11.09 -24.70
CA ASP A 120 24.26 12.10 -23.81
C ASP A 120 24.86 11.43 -22.56
N ALA A 121 26.19 11.37 -22.51
CA ALA A 121 26.92 10.80 -21.39
C ALA A 121 26.80 11.65 -20.11
N GLY A 122 26.41 12.94 -20.21
CA GLY A 122 26.26 13.83 -19.06
C GLY A 122 25.17 13.39 -18.08
N LEU A 123 24.10 12.78 -18.60
CA LEU A 123 22.96 12.32 -17.80
C LEU A 123 23.19 10.96 -17.12
N GLU A 124 24.28 10.25 -17.42
CA GLU A 124 24.56 8.96 -16.76
C GLU A 124 24.80 9.13 -15.24
N SER A 125 25.38 10.26 -14.84
CA SER A 125 25.56 10.61 -13.44
C SER A 125 24.22 10.78 -12.73
N ALA A 126 23.25 11.44 -13.37
CA ALA A 126 21.90 11.61 -12.88
C ALA A 126 21.17 10.25 -12.72
N VAL A 127 21.28 9.35 -13.71
CA VAL A 127 20.72 7.98 -13.60
C VAL A 127 21.28 7.28 -12.37
N ARG A 128 22.59 7.36 -12.12
CA ARG A 128 23.20 6.73 -10.92
C ARG A 128 22.63 7.31 -9.64
N VAL A 129 22.51 8.63 -9.52
CA VAL A 129 21.94 9.28 -8.34
C VAL A 129 20.49 8.84 -8.11
N LEU A 130 19.68 8.79 -9.18
CA LEU A 130 18.28 8.35 -9.11
C LEU A 130 18.16 6.88 -8.67
N VAL A 131 19.01 5.99 -9.17
CA VAL A 131 19.04 4.57 -8.75
C VAL A 131 19.43 4.43 -7.28
N HIS A 132 20.45 5.16 -6.81
CA HIS A 132 20.86 5.11 -5.40
C HIS A 132 19.78 5.67 -4.47
N GLY A 133 19.19 6.82 -4.83
CA GLY A 133 18.09 7.41 -4.09
C GLY A 133 16.86 6.50 -4.06
N GLY A 134 16.51 5.90 -5.20
CA GLY A 134 15.41 4.93 -5.29
C GLY A 134 15.65 3.69 -4.42
N ALA A 135 16.88 3.17 -4.41
CA ALA A 135 17.24 2.02 -3.56
C ALA A 135 17.13 2.35 -2.06
N ILE A 136 17.64 3.51 -1.63
CA ILE A 136 17.51 3.96 -0.24
C ILE A 136 16.02 4.16 0.10
N GLY A 137 15.27 4.83 -0.76
CA GLY A 137 13.84 5.05 -0.59
C GLY A 137 13.05 3.74 -0.49
N ALA A 138 13.42 2.72 -1.26
CA ALA A 138 12.75 1.41 -1.23
C ALA A 138 13.02 0.66 0.09
N VAL A 139 14.24 0.75 0.62
CA VAL A 139 14.55 0.20 1.95
C VAL A 139 13.70 0.90 3.01
N VAL A 140 13.62 2.24 2.98
CA VAL A 140 12.77 2.99 3.91
C VAL A 140 11.30 2.58 3.77
N ALA A 141 10.77 2.50 2.55
CA ALA A 141 9.39 2.11 2.31
C ALA A 141 9.06 0.71 2.84
N VAL A 142 9.96 -0.25 2.65
CA VAL A 142 9.84 -1.61 3.20
C VAL A 142 9.85 -1.60 4.73
N LEU A 143 10.78 -0.87 5.37
CA LEU A 143 10.82 -0.76 6.82
C LEU A 143 9.51 -0.22 7.39
N PHE A 144 8.99 0.86 6.79
CA PHE A 144 7.71 1.44 7.19
C PHE A 144 6.52 0.51 6.87
N GLY A 145 6.61 -0.29 5.81
CA GLY A 145 5.60 -1.31 5.50
C GLY A 145 5.50 -2.36 6.61
N TRP A 146 6.64 -2.89 7.07
CA TRP A 146 6.66 -3.84 8.19
C TRP A 146 6.24 -3.21 9.53
N ILE A 147 6.54 -1.92 9.76
CA ILE A 147 6.02 -1.19 10.93
C ILE A 147 4.49 -1.05 10.83
N HIS A 148 3.97 -0.75 9.63
CA HIS A 148 2.55 -0.55 9.38
C HIS A 148 1.75 -1.84 9.56
N THR A 149 2.20 -2.97 9.01
CA THR A 149 1.48 -4.26 9.06
C THR A 149 1.86 -5.13 10.27
N GLY A 150 2.94 -4.79 10.98
CA GLY A 150 3.59 -5.69 11.93
C GLY A 150 4.29 -6.88 11.27
N LEU A 151 4.89 -7.77 12.08
CA LEU A 151 5.54 -9.02 11.65
C LEU A 151 4.54 -10.14 11.31
N TRP A 152 3.31 -9.79 10.96
CA TRP A 152 2.27 -10.73 10.59
C TRP A 152 2.37 -11.10 9.11
N PHE A 153 2.41 -12.41 8.80
CA PHE A 153 2.59 -12.93 7.44
C PHE A 153 1.28 -13.37 6.75
N GLY A 154 0.12 -13.11 7.34
CA GLY A 154 -1.17 -13.40 6.71
C GLY A 154 -1.61 -12.33 5.70
N GLY A 155 -2.84 -12.49 5.20
CA GLY A 155 -3.44 -11.63 4.18
C GLY A 155 -3.78 -12.41 2.92
N ASP A 156 -4.68 -11.85 2.11
CA ASP A 156 -5.06 -12.40 0.82
C ASP A 156 -3.90 -12.41 -0.19
N ALA A 157 -4.13 -12.98 -1.38
CA ALA A 157 -3.11 -13.06 -2.42
C ALA A 157 -2.55 -11.68 -2.82
N VAL A 158 -3.40 -10.65 -2.86
CA VAL A 158 -2.99 -9.28 -3.21
C VAL A 158 -1.99 -8.75 -2.18
N MET A 159 -2.30 -8.90 -0.89
CA MET A 159 -1.41 -8.52 0.21
C MET A 159 -0.08 -9.27 0.17
N GLN A 160 -0.12 -10.59 -0.07
CA GLN A 160 1.10 -11.39 -0.18
C GLN A 160 1.99 -10.89 -1.32
N VAL A 161 1.42 -10.73 -2.51
CA VAL A 161 2.18 -10.29 -3.69
C VAL A 161 2.70 -8.87 -3.51
N HIS A 162 1.89 -7.95 -2.96
CA HIS A 162 2.29 -6.58 -2.65
C HIS A 162 3.55 -6.56 -1.77
N ARG A 163 3.52 -7.31 -0.66
CA ARG A 163 4.60 -7.37 0.32
C ARG A 163 5.88 -7.93 -0.27
N TRP A 164 5.81 -9.10 -0.91
CA TRP A 164 6.99 -9.77 -1.44
C TRP A 164 7.58 -9.04 -2.65
N ASN A 165 6.73 -8.44 -3.50
CA ASN A 165 7.19 -7.55 -4.56
C ASN A 165 7.91 -6.31 -3.98
N GLY A 166 7.48 -5.82 -2.82
CA GLY A 166 8.10 -4.66 -2.13
C GLY A 166 9.49 -4.99 -1.63
N MET A 167 9.62 -6.16 -0.99
CA MET A 167 10.92 -6.72 -0.59
C MET A 167 11.84 -6.92 -1.80
N LEU A 168 11.30 -7.46 -2.90
CA LEU A 168 12.05 -7.67 -4.13
C LEU A 168 12.58 -6.34 -4.70
N ILE A 169 11.75 -5.31 -4.76
CA ILE A 169 12.15 -3.96 -5.23
C ILE A 169 13.29 -3.41 -4.38
N ALA A 170 13.24 -3.54 -3.05
CA ALA A 170 14.32 -3.08 -2.18
C ALA A 170 15.64 -3.85 -2.44
N VAL A 171 15.58 -5.19 -2.51
CA VAL A 171 16.77 -6.03 -2.74
C VAL A 171 17.37 -5.78 -4.13
N LEU A 172 16.54 -5.76 -5.17
CA LEU A 172 16.97 -5.47 -6.53
C LEU A 172 17.46 -4.03 -6.68
N GLY A 173 16.87 -3.07 -5.96
CA GLY A 173 17.31 -1.68 -5.92
C GLY A 173 18.73 -1.57 -5.39
N LEU A 174 19.03 -2.21 -4.26
CA LEU A 174 20.38 -2.26 -3.69
C LEU A 174 21.37 -2.97 -4.64
N ALA A 175 20.96 -4.09 -5.25
CA ALA A 175 21.77 -4.81 -6.22
C ALA A 175 22.09 -3.95 -7.45
N MET A 176 21.12 -3.18 -7.92
CA MET A 176 21.26 -2.27 -9.05
C MET A 176 22.15 -1.08 -8.69
N ALA A 177 22.00 -0.48 -7.52
CA ALA A 177 22.87 0.59 -7.03
C ALA A 177 24.33 0.11 -6.94
N TYR A 178 24.54 -1.09 -6.41
CA TYR A 178 25.86 -1.73 -6.41
C TYR A 178 26.39 -2.00 -7.82
N LEU A 179 25.55 -2.41 -8.77
CA LEU A 179 25.99 -2.61 -10.15
C LEU A 179 26.33 -1.27 -10.82
N ALA A 180 25.54 -0.22 -10.57
CA ALA A 180 25.70 1.11 -11.12
C ALA A 180 26.98 1.83 -10.65
N SER A 181 27.54 1.44 -9.50
CA SER A 181 28.82 1.95 -8.99
C SER A 181 30.05 1.26 -9.60
N ARG A 182 29.88 0.18 -10.37
CA ARG A 182 31.01 -0.54 -10.98
C ARG A 182 31.31 -0.06 -12.39
N ALA A 183 32.54 0.40 -12.61
CA ALA A 183 33.04 0.83 -13.91
C ALA A 183 32.99 -0.28 -15.00
N SER A 184 33.07 -1.55 -14.58
CA SER A 184 33.03 -2.71 -15.48
C SER A 184 31.61 -3.26 -15.72
N ALA A 185 30.58 -2.59 -15.23
CA ALA A 185 29.21 -3.07 -15.39
C ALA A 185 28.75 -2.98 -16.85
N SER A 186 28.11 -4.04 -17.35
CA SER A 186 27.50 -4.00 -18.68
C SER A 186 26.39 -2.95 -18.72
N ARG A 187 26.53 -1.93 -19.58
CA ARG A 187 25.51 -0.89 -19.78
C ARG A 187 24.16 -1.49 -20.20
N THR A 188 24.17 -2.53 -21.03
CA THR A 188 22.96 -3.24 -21.44
C THR A 188 22.27 -3.92 -20.25
N ALA A 189 23.05 -4.57 -19.36
CA ALA A 189 22.48 -5.21 -18.18
C ALA A 189 21.90 -4.19 -17.20
N LEU A 190 22.57 -3.04 -17.00
CA LEU A 190 22.06 -1.97 -16.15
C LEU A 190 20.76 -1.37 -16.72
N ARG A 191 20.71 -1.13 -18.03
CA ARG A 191 19.47 -0.68 -18.72
C ARG A 191 18.32 -1.65 -18.52
N ALA A 192 18.56 -2.94 -18.77
CA ALA A 192 17.55 -3.97 -18.56
C ALA A 192 17.05 -3.98 -17.10
N ALA A 193 17.96 -3.85 -16.14
CA ALA A 193 17.61 -3.77 -14.72
C ALA A 193 16.78 -2.53 -14.38
N ILE A 194 17.10 -1.36 -14.93
CA ILE A 194 16.35 -0.11 -14.72
C ILE A 194 14.92 -0.25 -15.25
N PHE A 195 14.73 -0.74 -16.47
CA PHE A 195 13.38 -0.90 -17.04
C PHE A 195 12.59 -2.01 -16.34
N ALA A 196 13.24 -3.11 -15.94
CA ALA A 196 12.61 -4.14 -15.13
C ALA A 196 12.15 -3.58 -13.77
N MET A 197 12.97 -2.77 -13.11
CA MET A 197 12.60 -2.10 -11.86
C MET A 197 11.42 -1.16 -12.04
N ALA A 198 11.38 -0.38 -13.11
CA ALA A 198 10.24 0.49 -13.41
C ALA A 198 8.94 -0.33 -13.54
N ALA A 199 8.97 -1.48 -14.21
CA ALA A 199 7.82 -2.37 -14.30
C ALA A 199 7.39 -2.92 -12.93
N LEU A 200 8.32 -3.39 -12.10
CA LEU A 200 8.02 -3.87 -10.74
C LEU A 200 7.37 -2.79 -9.87
N VAL A 201 7.85 -1.56 -9.98
CA VAL A 201 7.32 -0.38 -9.26
C VAL A 201 5.91 -0.04 -9.72
N LEU A 202 5.60 -0.15 -11.02
CA LEU A 202 4.24 0.05 -11.53
C LEU A 202 3.29 -1.03 -11.01
N VAL A 203 3.71 -2.30 -11.02
CA VAL A 203 2.95 -3.40 -10.42
C VAL A 203 2.73 -3.16 -8.93
N GLN A 204 3.75 -2.66 -8.21
CA GLN A 204 3.62 -2.32 -6.80
C GLN A 204 2.57 -1.23 -6.55
N GLY A 205 2.58 -0.18 -7.40
CA GLY A 205 1.59 0.89 -7.34
C GLY A 205 0.17 0.37 -7.56
N PHE A 206 -0.02 -0.51 -8.53
CA PHE A 206 -1.32 -1.16 -8.78
C PHE A 206 -1.80 -1.99 -7.58
N LEU A 207 -0.94 -2.85 -7.03
CA LEU A 207 -1.27 -3.68 -5.86
C LEU A 207 -1.57 -2.81 -4.63
N GLY A 208 -0.82 -1.73 -4.43
CA GLY A 208 -1.10 -0.76 -3.35
C GLY A 208 -2.46 -0.07 -3.52
N GLY A 209 -2.86 0.22 -4.77
CA GLY A 209 -4.19 0.74 -5.10
C GLY A 209 -5.30 -0.25 -4.73
N GLU A 210 -5.16 -1.51 -5.12
CA GLU A 210 -6.10 -2.59 -4.78
C GLU A 210 -6.26 -2.75 -3.25
N LEU A 211 -5.16 -2.70 -2.49
CA LEU A 211 -5.22 -2.79 -1.03
C LEU A 211 -5.90 -1.57 -0.37
N ALA A 212 -5.75 -0.38 -0.95
CA ALA A 212 -6.28 0.84 -0.36
C ALA A 212 -7.72 1.15 -0.79
N HIS A 213 -8.14 0.69 -1.97
CA HIS A 213 -9.40 1.09 -2.61
C HIS A 213 -10.33 -0.11 -2.93
N GLY A 214 -9.86 -1.34 -2.70
CA GLY A 214 -10.60 -2.57 -2.98
C GLY A 214 -10.35 -3.14 -4.38
N ALA A 215 -10.95 -4.31 -4.62
CA ALA A 215 -10.76 -5.05 -5.86
C ALA A 215 -11.28 -4.27 -7.07
N ASN A 216 -10.53 -4.30 -8.18
CA ASN A 216 -10.87 -3.60 -9.42
C ASN A 216 -11.10 -2.09 -9.21
N HIS A 217 -10.26 -1.45 -8.39
CA HIS A 217 -10.38 -0.02 -8.06
C HIS A 217 -10.30 0.91 -9.27
N LEU A 218 -9.71 0.44 -10.38
CA LEU A 218 -9.63 1.19 -11.64
C LEU A 218 -10.90 1.05 -12.51
N GLY A 219 -11.83 0.17 -12.16
CA GLY A 219 -13.08 -0.06 -12.90
C GLY A 219 -12.85 -0.61 -14.32
N ILE A 220 -11.72 -1.28 -14.57
CA ILE A 220 -11.37 -1.81 -15.89
C ILE A 220 -11.96 -3.22 -16.01
N SER A 221 -13.19 -3.32 -16.52
CA SER A 221 -13.98 -4.55 -16.52
C SER A 221 -13.68 -5.54 -17.66
N TRP A 222 -12.54 -5.41 -18.37
CA TRP A 222 -12.21 -6.23 -19.55
C TRP A 222 -10.84 -6.91 -19.50
N LEU A 223 -10.28 -7.08 -18.31
CA LEU A 223 -9.17 -7.99 -18.00
C LEU A 223 -9.67 -9.06 -17.03
#